data_AF-A0A7C2E327-F1
#
_entry.id   AF-A0A7C2E327-F1
#
_cell.length_a   1.000
_cell.length_b   1.000
_cell.length_c   1.000
_cell.angle_alpha   90.00
_cell.angle_beta   90.00
_cell.angle_gamma   90.00
#
_symmetry.space_group_name_H-M   'P 1'
#
loop_
_entity.id
_entity.type
_entity.pdbx_description
1 polymer ?
#
loop_
_entity_poly.entity_id
_entity_poly.type
_entity_poly.pdbx_seq_one_letter_code
_entity_poly.pdbx_strand_id
1 'polypeptide(L)' 'MAFPVTRPRRLRVNPVVRRLVRETELSADDLIYPVFVTEGRGIITPVE' A
#
# COMPACT_ATOMS: atom_id res chain seq x y z
N MET A 1 -6.27 -22.68 22.01
CA MET A 1 -6.64 -21.36 22.58
C MET A 1 -8.10 -21.08 22.23
N ALA A 2 -8.93 -20.70 23.19
CA ALA A 2 -10.35 -20.45 23.00
C ALA A 2 -10.71 -19.03 23.47
N PHE A 3 -11.83 -18.50 22.98
CA PHE A 3 -12.47 -17.36 23.62
C PHE A 3 -12.88 -17.75 25.06
N PRO A 4 -12.70 -16.89 26.08
CA PRO A 4 -12.32 -15.47 26.05
C PRO A 4 -10.81 -15.20 26.21
N VAL A 5 -9.98 -16.24 26.33
CA VAL A 5 -8.54 -16.14 26.58
C VAL A 5 -7.82 -15.46 25.42
N THR A 6 -8.12 -15.89 24.19
CA THR A 6 -7.59 -15.26 22.97
C THR A 6 -8.66 -14.42 22.32
N ARG A 7 -8.37 -13.13 22.17
CA ARG A 7 -9.27 -12.15 21.56
C ARG A 7 -8.52 -11.37 20.48
N PRO A 8 -8.54 -11.84 19.22
CA PRO A 8 -7.83 -11.18 18.12
C PRO A 8 -8.23 -9.70 17.93
N ARG A 9 -9.47 -9.35 18.33
CA ARG A 9 -9.96 -7.97 18.32
C ARG A 9 -9.17 -7.00 19.20
N ARG A 10 -8.44 -7.47 20.22
CA ARG A 10 -7.58 -6.63 21.08
C ARG A 10 -6.53 -5.88 20.27
N LEU A 11 -5.94 -6.54 19.26
CA LEU A 11 -4.96 -5.93 18.36
C LEU A 11 -5.60 -4.98 17.32
N ARG A 12 -6.93 -4.95 17.23
CA ARG A 12 -7.67 -4.15 16.23
C ARG A 12 -8.37 -2.93 16.82
N VAL A 13 -8.22 -2.70 18.13
CA VAL A 13 -9.02 -1.73 18.91
C VAL A 13 -8.84 -0.28 18.44
N ASN A 14 -7.63 0.13 18.06
CA ASN A 14 -7.36 1.50 17.64
C ASN A 14 -6.29 1.55 16.52
N PRO A 15 -6.14 2.69 15.82
CA PRO A 15 -5.18 2.81 14.72
C PRO A 15 -3.72 2.63 15.14
N VAL A 16 -3.34 3.04 16.35
CA VAL A 16 -1.96 2.94 16.85
C VAL A 16 -1.55 1.48 17.01
N VAL A 17 -2.37 0.68 17.68
CA VAL A 17 -2.11 -0.77 17.87
C VAL A 17 -2.11 -1.49 16.53
N ARG A 18 -3.05 -1.18 15.63
CA ARG A 18 -3.08 -1.76 14.28
C ARG A 18 -1.84 -1.42 13.45
N ARG A 19 -1.24 -0.24 13.65
CA ARG A 19 0.00 0.15 12.98
C ARG A 19 1.20 -0.65 13.51
N LEU A 20 1.26 -0.90 14.82
CA LEU A 20 2.36 -1.66 15.44
C LEU A 20 2.41 -3.12 14.99
N VAL A 21 1.27 -3.75 14.71
CA VAL A 21 1.18 -5.17 14.33
C VAL A 21 0.95 -5.41 12.84
N ARG A 22 1.08 -4.38 12.01
CA ARG A 22 0.84 -4.48 10.56
C ARG A 22 1.98 -5.28 9.91
N GLU A 23 1.61 -6.25 9.08
CA GLU A 23 2.58 -7.14 8.41
C GLU A 23 3.04 -6.60 7.04
N THR A 24 2.18 -5.85 6.35
CA THR A 24 2.46 -5.35 4.99
C THR A 24 2.41 -3.83 4.96
N GLU A 25 3.44 -3.20 4.42
CA GLU A 25 3.47 -1.78 4.09
C GLU A 25 3.74 -1.59 2.60
N LEU A 26 3.41 -0.39 2.11
CA LEU A 26 3.67 0.03 0.75
C LEU A 26 4.38 1.38 0.83
N SER A 27 5.52 1.51 0.18
CA SER A 27 6.29 2.75 0.07
C SER A 27 6.47 3.15 -1.40
N ALA A 28 7.08 4.31 -1.64
CA ALA A 28 7.45 4.72 -2.99
C ALA A 28 8.54 3.81 -3.61
N ASP A 29 9.31 3.10 -2.78
CA ASP A 29 10.36 2.19 -3.24
C ASP A 29 9.79 0.93 -3.92
N ASP A 30 8.51 0.61 -3.64
CA ASP A 30 7.80 -0.53 -4.24
C ASP A 30 7.17 -0.18 -5.60
N LEU A 31 7.23 1.09 -6.03
CA LEU A 31 6.52 1.58 -7.21
C LEU A 31 7.45 1.69 -8.42
N ILE A 32 6.97 1.19 -9.56
CA ILE A 32 7.56 1.42 -10.88
C ILE A 32 6.63 2.32 -11.67
N TYR A 33 7.15 3.43 -12.21
CA TYR A 33 6.40 4.36 -13.05
C TYR A 33 6.77 4.17 -14.52
N PRO A 34 6.03 3.33 -15.28
CA PRO A 34 6.26 3.14 -16.70
C PRO A 34 5.91 4.42 -17.46
N VAL A 35 6.73 4.75 -18.45
CA VAL A 35 6.54 5.92 -19.31
C VAL A 35 6.56 5.50 -20.78
N PHE A 36 5.70 6.14 -21.57
CA PHE A 36 5.73 6.02 -23.03
C PHE A 36 6.63 7.12 -23.60
N VAL A 37 7.54 6.74 -24.50
CA VAL A 37 8.49 7.65 -25.14
C VAL A 37 8.30 7.60 -26.65
N THR A 38 8.34 8.77 -27.29
CA THR A 38 8.31 8.93 -28.75
C THR A 38 9.32 10.00 -29.17
N GLU A 39 9.76 9.96 -30.41
CA GLU A 39 10.68 10.96 -30.97
C GLU A 39 9.97 12.31 -31.16
N GLY A 40 10.66 13.42 -30.84
CA GLY A 40 10.21 14.78 -31.11
C GLY A 40 10.24 15.70 -29.89
N ARG A 41 9.77 16.94 -30.04
CA ARG A 41 9.73 17.95 -28.96
C ARG A 41 8.31 18.49 -28.77
N GLY A 42 7.86 18.57 -27.52
CA GLY A 42 6.54 19.10 -27.16
C GLY A 42 5.36 18.22 -27.56
N ILE A 43 5.60 16.93 -27.85
CA ILE A 43 4.56 15.99 -28.24
C ILE A 43 3.91 15.41 -26.98
N ILE A 44 2.58 15.54 -26.89
CA ILE A 44 1.76 14.92 -25.86
C ILE A 44 0.63 14.20 -26.58
N THR A 45 0.64 12.87 -26.50
CA THR A 45 -0.33 12.03 -27.19
C THR A 45 -1.12 11.23 -26.15
N PRO A 46 -2.45 11.39 -26.08
CA PRO A 46 -3.30 10.53 -25.27
C PRO A 46 -3.20 9.07 -25.74
N VAL A 47 -3.25 8.14 -24.79
CA VAL A 47 -3.37 6.70 -25.07
C VAL A 47 -4.84 6.33 -24.90
N GLU A 48 -5.49 5.87 -25.97
CA GLU A 48 -6.88 5.36 -25.96
C GLU A 48 -6.95 3.86 -25.65
#